data_AF-A0A497V9J2-F1
#
_entry.id   AF-A0A497V9J2-F1
#
_cell.length_a   1.000
_cell.length_b   1.000
_cell.length_c   1.000
_cell.angle_alpha   90.00
_cell.angle_beta   90.00
_cell.angle_gamma   90.00
#
_symmetry.space_group_name_H-M   'P 1'
#
loop_
_entity.id
_entity.type
_entity.pdbx_description
1 polymer ?
#
loop_
_entity_poly.entity_id
_entity_poly.type
_entity_poly.pdbx_seq_one_letter_code
_entity_poly.pdbx_strand_id
1 'polypeptide(L)'
;MAALTGSLRPIVAPTPTNQLLPFEKALLIAAASALQPTEATLLTKQVACINSVQRPLDWKRIEFQCKHWFRVRWPAPLLFDRTEKFRIATIACQFGAKDTLVDVWATDGHVSALESSLGLSGLSISGPLNIVAVHPAT
;
A
#
# COMPACT_ATOMS: atom_id res chain seq x y z
N MET A 1 12.10 40.60 -26.31
CA MET A 1 11.40 39.30 -26.38
C MET A 1 12.02 38.40 -25.33
N ALA A 2 11.30 38.08 -24.25
CA ALA A 2 11.77 37.19 -23.19
C ALA A 2 10.97 35.88 -23.25
N ALA A 3 11.68 34.78 -23.36
CA ALA A 3 11.13 33.43 -23.44
C ALA A 3 10.55 33.01 -22.08
N LEU A 4 9.30 32.56 -22.06
CA LEU A 4 8.71 31.85 -20.92
C LEU A 4 8.72 30.35 -21.23
N THR A 5 9.87 29.72 -21.04
CA THR A 5 9.95 28.26 -20.87
C THR A 5 9.41 27.92 -19.49
N GLY A 6 8.08 27.96 -19.34
CA GLY A 6 7.40 27.45 -18.17
C GLY A 6 7.52 25.93 -18.14
N SER A 7 8.28 25.40 -17.18
CA SER A 7 8.31 23.96 -16.89
C SER A 7 6.89 23.46 -16.65
N LEU A 8 6.35 22.69 -17.59
CA LEU A 8 5.08 21.99 -17.43
C LEU A 8 5.22 21.07 -16.22
N ARG A 9 4.64 21.48 -15.09
CA ARG A 9 4.47 20.58 -13.94
C ARG A 9 3.57 19.44 -14.44
N PRO A 10 3.95 18.16 -14.23
CA PRO A 10 3.08 17.07 -14.61
C PRO A 10 1.74 17.27 -13.89
N ILE A 11 0.66 17.38 -14.66
CA ILE A 11 -0.71 17.41 -14.16
C ILE A 11 -0.99 15.98 -13.69
N VAL A 12 -0.55 15.67 -12.46
CA VAL A 12 -0.93 14.45 -11.78
C VAL A 12 -2.35 14.69 -11.29
N ALA A 13 -3.31 13.95 -11.83
CA ALA A 13 -4.69 13.97 -11.35
C ALA A 13 -4.69 13.85 -9.81
N PRO A 14 -5.57 14.58 -9.09
CA PRO A 14 -5.60 14.51 -7.64
C PRO A 14 -5.84 13.06 -7.24
N THR A 15 -4.84 12.46 -6.59
CA THR A 15 -4.95 11.10 -6.09
C THR A 15 -6.10 11.09 -5.08
N PRO A 16 -7.09 10.20 -5.22
CA PRO A 16 -8.18 10.14 -4.27
C PRO A 16 -7.63 9.84 -2.86
N THR A 17 -7.79 10.79 -1.94
CA THR A 17 -7.20 10.74 -0.60
C THR A 17 -7.74 9.60 0.25
N ASN A 18 -8.92 9.06 -0.08
CA ASN A 18 -9.63 8.08 0.75
C ASN A 18 -9.85 6.73 0.06
N GLN A 19 -9.21 6.49 -1.08
CA GLN A 19 -9.37 5.23 -1.82
C GLN A 19 -8.01 4.62 -2.12
N LEU A 20 -7.96 3.29 -2.05
CA LEU A 20 -6.80 2.54 -2.52
C LEU A 20 -6.62 2.74 -4.02
N LEU A 21 -5.39 3.00 -4.42
CA LEU A 21 -5.02 2.92 -5.83
C LEU A 21 -4.96 1.45 -6.27
N PRO A 22 -5.14 1.17 -7.58
CA PRO A 22 -5.14 -0.20 -8.09
C PRO A 22 -3.88 -0.98 -7.72
N PHE A 23 -2.69 -0.35 -7.77
CA PHE A 23 -1.43 -1.01 -7.41
C PHE A 23 -1.32 -1.29 -5.90
N GLU A 24 -1.81 -0.38 -5.05
CA GLU A 24 -1.82 -0.57 -3.59
C GLU A 24 -2.68 -1.78 -3.23
N LYS A 25 -3.88 -1.84 -3.80
CA LYS A 25 -4.79 -2.98 -3.63
C LYS A 25 -4.16 -4.28 -4.12
N ALA A 26 -3.50 -4.27 -5.28
CA ALA A 26 -2.84 -5.44 -5.84
C ALA A 26 -1.70 -5.97 -4.93
N LEU A 27 -0.86 -5.07 -4.39
CA LEU A 27 0.19 -5.44 -3.45
C LEU A 27 -0.38 -6.02 -2.15
N LEU A 28 -1.43 -5.40 -1.60
CA LEU A 28 -2.10 -5.90 -0.39
C LEU A 28 -2.72 -7.29 -0.60
N ILE A 29 -3.36 -7.52 -1.75
CA ILE A 29 -3.91 -8.85 -2.09
C ILE A 29 -2.80 -9.87 -2.29
N ALA A 30 -1.69 -9.50 -2.93
CA ALA A 30 -0.56 -10.38 -3.14
C ALA A 30 0.07 -10.85 -1.82
N ALA A 31 0.14 -9.97 -0.82
CA ALA A 31 0.63 -10.30 0.51
C ALA A 31 -0.18 -11.42 1.20
N ALA A 32 -1.44 -11.64 0.82
CA ALA A 32 -2.27 -12.72 1.35
C ALA A 32 -1.67 -14.11 1.04
N SER A 33 -0.92 -14.25 -0.05
CA SER A 33 -0.23 -15.51 -0.40
C SER A 33 0.89 -15.89 0.57
N ALA A 34 1.37 -14.94 1.37
CA ALA A 34 2.42 -15.16 2.38
C ALA A 34 1.84 -15.60 3.74
N LEU A 35 0.52 -15.61 3.89
CA LEU A 35 -0.19 -15.88 5.14
C LEU A 35 -0.85 -17.27 5.12
N GLN A 36 -1.20 -17.78 6.30
CA GLN A 36 -2.06 -18.96 6.39
C GLN A 36 -3.46 -18.65 5.82
N PRO A 37 -4.21 -19.64 5.30
CA PRO A 37 -5.50 -19.40 4.64
C PRO A 37 -6.51 -18.57 5.46
N THR A 38 -6.54 -18.77 6.77
CA THR A 38 -7.38 -18.01 7.70
C THR A 38 -6.98 -16.54 7.75
N GLU A 39 -5.69 -16.25 7.96
CA GLU A 39 -5.14 -14.90 7.99
C GLU A 39 -5.23 -14.21 6.61
N ALA A 40 -5.01 -14.94 5.52
CA ALA A 40 -5.20 -14.44 4.16
C ALA A 40 -6.64 -13.95 3.91
N THR A 41 -7.63 -14.68 4.46
CA THR A 41 -9.04 -14.29 4.41
C THR A 41 -9.30 -13.03 5.24
N LEU A 42 -8.69 -12.93 6.44
CA LEU A 42 -8.78 -11.73 7.27
C LEU A 42 -8.18 -10.52 6.55
N LEU A 43 -6.99 -10.65 5.97
CA LEU A 43 -6.34 -9.59 5.20
C LEU A 43 -7.21 -9.11 4.05
N THR A 44 -7.79 -10.04 3.28
CA THR A 44 -8.69 -9.69 2.16
C THR A 44 -9.89 -8.87 2.63
N LYS A 45 -10.48 -9.22 3.78
CA LYS A 45 -11.59 -8.46 4.39
C LYS A 45 -11.13 -7.10 4.93
N GLN A 46 -9.95 -7.04 5.57
CA GLN A 46 -9.35 -5.78 6.02
C GLN A 46 -9.14 -4.82 4.84
N VAL A 47 -8.61 -5.30 3.72
CA VAL A 47 -8.39 -4.50 2.51
C VAL A 47 -9.69 -3.88 2.00
N ALA A 48 -10.82 -4.61 2.08
CA ALA A 48 -12.14 -4.09 1.72
C ALA A 48 -12.67 -3.02 2.68
N CYS A 49 -12.17 -2.98 3.93
CA CYS A 49 -12.56 -2.00 4.95
C CYS A 49 -11.71 -0.71 4.92
N ILE A 50 -10.60 -0.69 4.18
CA ILE A 50 -9.75 0.51 4.07
C ILE A 50 -10.53 1.63 3.39
N ASN A 51 -10.66 2.76 4.07
CA ASN A 51 -11.39 3.93 3.57
C ASN A 51 -10.67 5.26 3.84
N SER A 52 -9.46 5.22 4.39
CA SER A 52 -8.60 6.37 4.58
C SER A 52 -7.16 5.94 4.30
N VAL A 53 -6.51 6.64 3.38
CA VAL A 53 -5.14 6.31 2.94
C VAL A 53 -4.29 7.56 3.08
N GLN A 54 -3.21 7.47 3.84
CA GLN A 54 -2.27 8.58 4.00
C GLN A 54 -1.04 8.33 3.14
N ARG A 55 -0.72 9.31 2.28
CA ARG A 55 0.41 9.26 1.35
C ARG A 55 1.29 10.49 1.62
N PRO A 56 2.37 10.35 2.40
CA PRO A 56 3.35 11.40 2.61
C PRO A 56 3.97 11.86 1.28
N LEU A 57 4.57 13.05 1.28
CA LEU A 57 5.13 13.67 0.07
C LEU A 57 6.21 12.81 -0.62
N ASP A 58 6.95 12.00 0.13
CA ASP A 58 7.99 11.13 -0.40
C ASP A 58 7.45 9.81 -0.99
N TRP A 59 6.19 9.47 -0.70
CA TRP A 59 5.52 8.22 -1.10
C TRP A 59 6.28 6.94 -0.71
N LYS A 60 7.21 7.00 0.25
CA LYS A 60 7.97 5.83 0.68
C LYS A 60 7.17 4.94 1.60
N ARG A 61 6.23 5.52 2.34
CA ARG A 61 5.35 4.82 3.27
C ARG A 61 3.92 5.24 3.02
N ILE A 62 3.04 4.32 2.63
CA ILE A 62 1.62 4.57 2.43
C ILE A 62 0.87 3.91 3.58
N GLU A 63 0.10 4.67 4.34
CA GLU A 63 -0.59 4.17 5.54
C GLU A 63 -2.08 3.96 5.29
N PHE A 64 -2.64 2.91 5.88
CA PHE A 64 -4.03 2.51 5.70
C PHE A 64 -4.79 2.55 7.01
N GLN A 65 -6.00 3.07 6.94
CA GLN A 65 -6.89 3.17 8.09
C GLN A 65 -8.31 2.80 7.68
N CYS A 66 -9.03 2.18 8.60
CA CYS A 66 -10.49 2.09 8.58
C CYS A 66 -11.02 3.14 9.55
N LYS A 67 -11.67 4.21 9.04
CA LYS A 67 -12.28 5.27 9.84
C LYS A 67 -13.80 5.12 9.89
N HIS A 68 -14.36 5.32 11.08
CA HIS A 68 -15.80 5.45 11.30
C HIS A 68 -16.06 6.71 12.13
N TRP A 69 -16.89 7.63 11.63
CA TRP A 69 -17.19 8.92 12.27
C TRP A 69 -15.94 9.61 12.86
N PHE A 70 -14.89 9.76 12.05
CA PHE A 70 -13.61 10.41 12.37
C PHE A 70 -12.65 9.65 13.30
N ARG A 71 -13.01 8.46 13.82
CA ARG A 71 -12.09 7.62 14.61
C ARG A 71 -11.57 6.45 13.78
N VAL A 72 -10.29 6.10 13.95
CA VAL A 72 -9.77 4.84 13.43
C VAL A 72 -10.43 3.70 14.21
N ARG A 73 -11.20 2.87 13.51
CA ARG A 73 -11.99 1.79 14.09
C ARG A 73 -12.03 0.62 13.12
N TRP A 74 -11.13 -0.32 13.33
CA TRP A 74 -11.16 -1.59 12.63
C TRP A 74 -12.21 -2.53 13.23
N PRO A 75 -12.92 -3.31 12.41
CA PRO A 75 -13.82 -4.35 12.93
C PRO A 75 -13.01 -5.44 13.65
N ALA A 76 -13.25 -5.63 14.95
CA ALA A 76 -12.51 -6.59 15.78
C ALA A 76 -12.44 -8.02 15.21
N PRO A 77 -13.51 -8.59 14.61
CA PRO A 77 -13.45 -9.93 14.02
C PRO A 77 -12.54 -10.06 12.79
N LEU A 78 -12.04 -8.94 12.27
CA LEU A 78 -11.15 -8.91 11.11
C LEU A 78 -9.69 -8.76 11.51
N LEU A 79 -9.37 -8.56 12.79
CA LEU A 79 -8.00 -8.38 13.26
C LEU A 79 -7.26 -9.73 13.30
N PHE A 80 -5.96 -9.69 13.01
CA PHE A 80 -5.02 -10.76 13.33
C PHE A 80 -4.88 -10.88 14.85
N ASP A 81 -4.57 -12.09 15.31
CA ASP A 81 -4.31 -12.33 16.74
C ASP A 81 -3.06 -11.60 17.23
N ARG A 82 -2.13 -11.30 16.31
CA ARG A 82 -0.89 -10.56 16.59
C ARG A 82 -1.17 -9.06 16.66
N THR A 83 -1.03 -8.48 17.85
CA THR A 83 -1.24 -7.04 18.08
C THR A 83 0.01 -6.20 17.90
N GLU A 84 1.19 -6.78 18.01
CA GLU A 84 2.46 -6.07 17.82
C GLU A 84 2.66 -5.64 16.36
N LYS A 85 3.58 -4.70 16.13
CA LYS A 85 3.98 -4.34 14.77
C LYS A 85 4.79 -5.48 14.16
N PHE A 86 4.31 -6.05 13.07
CA PHE A 86 5.02 -7.09 12.32
C PHE A 86 4.93 -6.87 10.82
N ARG A 87 5.92 -7.37 10.08
CA ARG A 87 5.86 -7.40 8.63
C ARG A 87 5.04 -8.62 8.21
N ILE A 88 4.10 -8.46 7.30
CA ILE A 88 3.35 -9.56 6.69
C ILE A 88 4.22 -10.22 5.62
N ALA A 89 4.73 -9.42 4.69
CA ALA A 89 5.52 -9.89 3.56
C ALA A 89 6.42 -8.79 3.01
N THR A 90 7.46 -9.20 2.28
CA THR A 90 8.20 -8.35 1.34
C THR A 90 7.85 -8.79 -0.07
N ILE A 91 7.33 -7.89 -0.89
CA ILE A 91 6.94 -8.15 -2.27
C ILE A 91 8.04 -7.64 -3.18
N ALA A 92 8.63 -8.54 -3.97
CA ALA A 92 9.46 -8.15 -5.10
C ALA A 92 8.55 -7.87 -6.30
N CYS A 93 8.60 -6.65 -6.83
CA CYS A 93 7.77 -6.25 -7.94
C CYS A 93 8.49 -5.30 -8.90
N GLN A 94 7.93 -5.21 -10.10
CA GLN A 94 8.36 -4.34 -11.17
C GLN A 94 7.27 -3.32 -11.48
N PHE A 95 7.66 -2.07 -11.66
CA PHE A 95 6.79 -1.04 -12.22
C PHE A 95 7.37 -0.61 -13.57
N GLY A 96 6.81 -1.14 -14.65
CA GLY A 96 7.46 -1.09 -15.95
C GLY A 96 8.81 -1.82 -15.90
N ALA A 97 9.91 -1.10 -16.14
CA ALA A 97 11.27 -1.64 -16.11
C ALA A 97 12.01 -1.43 -14.77
N LYS A 98 11.34 -0.90 -13.74
CA LYS A 98 11.97 -0.61 -12.44
C LYS A 98 11.64 -1.68 -11.42
N ASP A 99 12.66 -2.39 -10.96
CA ASP A 99 12.55 -3.31 -9.82
C ASP A 99 12.44 -2.54 -8.50
N THR A 100 11.60 -3.04 -7.60
CA THR A 100 11.49 -2.53 -6.23
C THR A 100 11.11 -3.66 -5.28
N LEU A 101 11.43 -3.47 -4.02
CA LEU A 101 10.87 -4.24 -2.92
C LEU A 101 9.83 -3.37 -2.21
N VAL A 102 8.71 -3.98 -1.82
CA VAL A 102 7.68 -3.32 -1.02
C VAL A 102 7.35 -4.19 0.18
N ASP A 103 7.63 -3.68 1.36
CA ASP A 103 7.23 -4.31 2.62
C ASP A 103 5.76 -3.99 2.93
N VAL A 104 5.03 -5.01 3.38
CA VAL A 104 3.65 -4.89 3.84
C VAL A 104 3.64 -5.07 5.35
N TRP A 105 3.13 -4.09 6.08
CA TRP A 105 3.18 -4.04 7.53
C TRP A 105 1.81 -4.18 8.17
N ALA A 106 1.74 -4.88 9.29
CA ALA A 106 0.60 -4.90 10.19
C ALA A 106 0.98 -4.30 11.56
N THR A 107 0.02 -3.64 12.20
CA THR A 107 0.12 -3.09 13.57
C THR A 107 -1.26 -3.22 14.22
N ASP A 108 -1.35 -3.48 15.52
CA ASP A 108 -2.62 -3.62 16.26
C ASP A 108 -3.60 -4.58 15.57
N GLY A 109 -3.09 -5.71 15.05
CA GLY A 109 -3.89 -6.74 14.38
C GLY A 109 -4.38 -6.38 12.98
N HIS A 110 -4.00 -5.25 12.37
CA HIS A 110 -4.49 -4.89 11.03
C HIS A 110 -3.37 -4.45 10.09
N VAL A 111 -3.61 -4.59 8.79
CA VAL A 111 -2.72 -4.04 7.77
C VAL A 111 -2.66 -2.53 7.88
N SER A 112 -1.45 -2.01 8.02
CA SER A 112 -1.17 -0.65 8.46
C SER A 112 -0.42 0.16 7.42
N ALA A 113 0.50 -0.44 6.66
CA ALA A 113 1.26 0.30 5.66
C ALA A 113 1.86 -0.56 4.54
N LEU A 114 2.12 0.08 3.40
CA LEU A 114 3.11 -0.33 2.42
C LEU A 114 4.35 0.55 2.59
N GLU A 115 5.54 -0.04 2.50
CA GLU A 115 6.80 0.69 2.65
C GLU A 115 7.81 0.26 1.57
N SER A 116 8.49 1.23 0.97
CA SER A 116 9.55 1.01 -0.01
C SER A 116 10.67 2.04 0.19
N SER A 117 11.89 1.64 -0.17
CA SER A 117 13.05 2.55 -0.21
C SER A 117 12.89 3.63 -1.30
N LEU A 118 12.07 3.35 -2.32
CA LEU A 118 11.74 4.25 -3.43
C LEU A 118 10.33 4.81 -3.27
N GLY A 119 10.11 6.05 -3.72
CA GLY A 119 8.79 6.66 -3.69
C GLY A 119 7.80 5.95 -4.62
N LEU A 120 6.72 5.41 -4.08
CA LEU A 120 5.74 4.59 -4.81
C LEU A 120 4.94 5.38 -5.86
N SER A 121 4.80 6.70 -5.74
CA SER A 121 4.17 7.52 -6.78
C SER A 121 4.94 7.46 -8.09
N GLY A 122 6.25 7.72 -8.04
CA GLY A 122 7.12 7.67 -9.23
C GLY A 122 7.15 6.29 -9.86
N LEU A 123 7.08 5.23 -9.05
CA LEU A 123 6.97 3.85 -9.51
C LEU A 123 5.62 3.60 -10.20
N SER A 124 4.50 3.97 -9.58
CA SER A 124 3.15 3.77 -10.15
C SER A 124 2.94 4.44 -11.52
N ILE A 125 3.65 5.53 -11.79
CA ILE A 125 3.62 6.24 -13.09
C ILE A 125 4.60 5.62 -14.11
N SER A 126 5.61 4.89 -13.64
CA SER A 126 6.67 4.32 -14.51
C SER A 126 6.17 3.15 -15.38
N GLY A 127 5.03 2.54 -15.05
CA GLY A 127 4.45 1.47 -15.86
C GLY A 127 3.52 0.54 -15.08
N PRO A 128 3.02 -0.53 -15.72
CA PRO A 128 2.19 -1.51 -15.05
C PRO A 128 2.94 -2.21 -13.92
N LEU A 129 2.21 -2.54 -12.85
CA LEU A 129 2.72 -3.38 -11.76
C LEU A 129 2.79 -4.83 -12.22
N ASN A 130 3.95 -5.46 -12.03
CA ASN A 130 4.16 -6.89 -12.17
C ASN A 130 4.72 -7.43 -10.84
N ILE A 131 4.05 -8.41 -10.23
CA ILE A 131 4.52 -9.04 -8.99
C ILE A 131 5.43 -10.21 -9.38
N VAL A 132 6.69 -10.14 -8.94
CA VAL A 132 7.73 -11.13 -9.27
C VAL A 132 7.76 -12.24 -8.22
N ALA A 133 7.75 -11.86 -6.94
CA ALA A 133 7.74 -12.80 -5.82
C ALA A 133 7.13 -12.19 -4.56
N VAL A 134 6.64 -13.03 -3.68
CA VAL A 134 6.17 -12.66 -2.34
C VAL A 134 6.96 -13.46 -1.33
N HIS A 135 7.70 -12.76 -0.46
CA HIS A 135 8.49 -13.35 0.59
C HIS A 135 7.76 -13.17 1.92
N PRO A 136 7.34 -14.26 2.61
CA PRO A 136 6.74 -14.14 3.93
C PRO A 136 7.75 -13.54 4.92
N ALA A 137 7.25 -12.83 5.92
CA ALA A 137 8.11 -12.46 7.03
C ALA A 137 8.50 -13.71 7.82
N THR A 138 9.80 -13.99 7.85
CA THR A 138 10.43 -15.02 8.68
C THR A 138 10.33 -14.70 10.16
#